data_AF-A0A2D9B6Z1-F1
#
_entry.id   AF-A0A2D9B6Z1-F1
#
_cell.length_a   1.000
_cell.length_b   1.000
_cell.length_c   1.000
_cell.angle_alpha   90.00
_cell.angle_beta   90.00
_cell.angle_gamma   90.00
#
_symmetry.space_group_name_H-M   'P 1'
#
loop_
_entity.id
_entity.type
_entity.pdbx_description
1 polymer ?
#
loop_
_entity_poly.entity_id
_entity_poly.type
_entity_poly.pdbx_seq_one_letter_code
_entity_poly.pdbx_strand_id
1 'polypeptide(L)'
;VTFDLTGVVNGFQDALVEFNTATGFINNPDGTITFENYSVGAVFMPSGLGYYVNPPATSAIPVYAQLIFTFQLYDKAQGDQDSDGIPSIVEDLNGNGIEEDDDTDEDGLPNYVDADDDGDGRPTADEIEIDEDGNITYPDSDNDGIVDYLDSDS
;
A
#
# COMPACT_ATOMS: atom_id res chain seq x y z
N VAL A 1 6.43 -0.86 16.10
CA VAL A 1 5.08 -1.07 15.52
C VAL A 1 5.24 -0.94 14.03
N THR A 2 4.55 -1.77 13.27
CA THR A 2 4.49 -1.70 11.81
C THR A 2 3.05 -1.43 11.45
N PHE A 3 2.84 -0.59 10.45
CA PHE A 3 1.52 -0.30 9.90
C PHE A 3 1.49 -0.83 8.49
N ASP A 4 0.39 -1.47 8.14
CA ASP A 4 -0.04 -1.60 6.76
C ASP A 4 -0.65 -0.25 6.35
N LEU A 5 -0.15 0.34 5.27
CA LEU A 5 -0.55 1.70 4.88
C LEU A 5 -1.90 1.72 4.15
N THR A 6 -2.31 0.63 3.52
CA THR A 6 -3.63 0.53 2.87
C THR A 6 -4.75 0.38 3.90
N GLY A 7 -4.42 -0.06 5.12
CA GLY A 7 -5.35 -0.22 6.23
C GLY A 7 -5.50 0.98 7.17
N VAL A 8 -4.89 2.13 6.84
CA VAL A 8 -4.97 3.36 7.66
C VAL A 8 -5.72 4.47 6.93
N VAL A 9 -5.96 5.58 7.61
CA VAL A 9 -6.57 6.76 6.96
C VAL A 9 -5.60 7.37 5.94
N ASN A 10 -6.09 7.79 4.77
CA ASN A 10 -5.29 8.22 3.63
C ASN A 10 -4.29 9.31 4.00
N GLY A 11 -4.69 10.29 4.82
CA GLY A 11 -3.76 11.34 5.24
C GLY A 11 -2.55 10.84 6.05
N PHE A 12 -2.62 9.64 6.64
CA PHE A 12 -1.49 9.01 7.32
C PHE A 12 -0.58 8.31 6.31
N GLN A 13 -1.14 7.59 5.36
CA GLN A 13 -0.43 7.00 4.22
C GLN A 13 0.31 8.09 3.42
N ASP A 14 -0.42 9.09 2.92
CA ASP A 14 0.11 10.25 2.17
C ASP A 14 1.28 10.90 2.91
N ALA A 15 1.14 11.06 4.22
CA ALA A 15 2.17 11.70 5.02
C ALA A 15 3.39 10.82 5.21
N LEU A 16 3.26 9.50 5.34
CA LEU A 16 4.39 8.62 5.63
C LEU A 16 5.26 8.33 4.40
N VAL A 17 4.65 8.23 3.21
CA VAL A 17 5.38 7.92 1.97
C VAL A 17 6.41 9.00 1.60
N GLU A 18 6.19 10.24 2.05
CA GLU A 18 7.06 11.40 1.84
C GLU A 18 8.36 11.39 2.69
N PHE A 19 8.48 10.50 3.68
CA PHE A 19 9.63 10.48 4.60
C PHE A 19 10.61 9.34 4.27
N ASN A 20 11.90 9.62 4.51
CA ASN A 20 12.97 8.64 4.40
C ASN A 20 13.09 7.80 5.68
N THR A 21 13.49 6.54 5.54
CA THR A 21 13.76 5.64 6.66
C THR A 21 15.18 5.80 7.21
N ALA A 22 15.51 5.05 8.26
CA ALA A 22 16.88 4.98 8.78
C ALA A 22 17.85 4.48 7.71
N THR A 23 19.10 4.97 7.74
CA THR A 23 20.15 4.47 6.83
C THR A 23 20.81 3.19 7.34
N GLY A 24 20.52 2.80 8.58
CA GLY A 24 21.09 1.62 9.23
C GLY A 24 20.75 1.55 10.72
N PHE A 25 21.25 0.51 11.37
CA PHE A 25 21.09 0.32 12.81
C PHE A 25 22.31 -0.37 13.44
N ILE A 26 22.50 -0.12 14.73
CA ILE A 26 23.54 -0.72 15.58
C ILE A 26 22.89 -1.72 16.52
N ASN A 27 23.40 -2.95 16.55
CA ASN A 27 23.06 -3.94 17.57
C ASN A 27 23.89 -3.68 18.84
N ASN A 28 23.23 -3.30 19.93
CA ASN A 28 23.89 -3.02 21.19
C ASN A 28 24.19 -4.32 21.98
N PRO A 29 25.21 -4.33 22.85
CA PRO A 29 25.53 -5.52 23.67
C PRO A 29 24.42 -5.98 24.62
N ASP A 30 23.45 -5.12 24.92
CA ASP A 30 22.28 -5.42 25.76
C ASP A 30 21.10 -6.02 24.96
N GLY A 31 21.27 -6.26 23.66
CA GLY A 31 20.24 -6.81 22.76
C GLY A 31 19.26 -5.78 22.23
N THR A 32 19.44 -4.49 22.54
CA THR A 32 18.66 -3.41 21.91
C THR A 32 19.25 -3.01 20.56
N ILE A 33 18.44 -2.34 19.74
CA ILE A 33 18.85 -1.76 18.46
C ILE A 33 18.79 -0.24 18.51
N THR A 34 19.78 0.43 17.91
CA THR A 34 19.79 1.89 17.73
C THR A 34 19.77 2.21 16.24
N PHE A 35 18.73 2.88 15.77
CA PHE A 35 18.66 3.34 14.37
C PHE A 35 19.47 4.62 14.13
N GLU A 36 20.04 4.74 12.94
CA GLU A 36 20.86 5.87 12.51
C GLU A 36 20.18 6.65 11.38
N ASN A 37 20.25 7.99 11.43
CA ASN A 37 19.74 8.91 10.40
C ASN A 37 18.28 8.67 9.96
N TYR A 38 17.40 8.32 10.90
CA TYR A 38 15.97 8.17 10.63
C TYR A 38 15.25 9.53 10.60
N SER A 39 14.14 9.58 9.87
CA SER A 39 13.30 10.78 9.82
C SER A 39 12.47 10.95 11.09
N VAL A 40 12.29 12.21 11.49
CA VAL A 40 11.34 12.60 12.53
C VAL A 40 10.35 13.57 11.90
N GLY A 41 9.06 13.25 12.02
CA GLY A 41 7.98 13.99 11.36
C GLY A 41 6.89 14.43 12.31
N ALA A 42 6.10 15.39 11.85
CA ALA A 42 4.86 15.82 12.47
C ALA A 42 3.80 16.01 11.39
N VAL A 43 2.60 15.49 11.61
CA VAL A 43 1.47 15.58 10.68
C VAL A 43 0.35 16.38 11.32
N PHE A 44 -0.24 17.28 10.54
CA PHE A 44 -1.45 18.03 10.90
C PHE A 44 -2.54 17.71 9.89
N MET A 45 -3.29 16.65 10.15
CA MET A 45 -4.21 16.05 9.21
C MET A 45 -5.63 16.59 9.40
N PRO A 46 -6.21 17.29 8.40
CA PRO A 46 -7.60 17.72 8.45
C PRO A 46 -8.54 16.50 8.52
N SER A 47 -9.73 16.69 9.10
CA SER A 47 -10.65 15.57 9.34
C SER A 47 -11.09 14.82 8.07
N GLY A 48 -11.09 15.47 6.91
CA GLY A 48 -11.43 14.86 5.63
C GLY A 48 -10.41 13.83 5.11
N LEU A 49 -9.16 13.89 5.57
CA LEU A 49 -8.13 12.88 5.29
C LEU A 49 -7.94 11.90 6.46
N GLY A 50 -8.77 12.04 7.48
CA GLY A 50 -8.82 11.18 8.65
C GLY A 50 -10.18 10.50 8.74
N TYR A 51 -10.73 10.42 9.94
CA TYR A 51 -11.98 9.70 10.15
C TYR A 51 -13.26 10.47 9.79
N TYR A 52 -13.16 11.76 9.47
CA TYR A 52 -14.29 12.64 9.16
C TYR A 52 -15.51 12.44 10.08
N VAL A 53 -16.57 11.75 9.64
CA VAL A 53 -17.80 11.48 10.41
C VAL A 53 -17.85 10.12 11.10
N ASN A 54 -16.89 9.24 10.87
CA ASN A 54 -16.89 7.85 11.33
C ASN A 54 -15.60 7.48 12.12
N PRO A 55 -15.32 8.14 13.26
CA PRO A 55 -14.20 7.74 14.12
C PRO A 55 -14.38 6.34 14.69
N PRO A 56 -13.30 5.61 15.03
CA PRO A 56 -13.39 4.27 15.59
C PRO A 56 -14.26 4.28 16.85
N ALA A 57 -15.16 3.30 16.97
CA ALA A 57 -16.28 3.32 17.92
C ALA A 57 -15.89 3.44 19.42
N THR A 58 -14.66 3.10 19.77
CA THR A 58 -14.12 3.17 21.14
C THR A 58 -13.04 4.24 21.32
N SER A 59 -12.76 5.01 20.27
CA SER A 59 -11.77 6.08 20.33
C SER A 59 -12.32 7.33 21.02
N ALA A 60 -11.43 8.15 21.57
CA ALA A 60 -11.78 9.47 22.08
C ALA A 60 -11.84 10.55 20.97
N ILE A 61 -11.77 10.15 19.70
CA ILE A 61 -11.70 11.05 18.55
C ILE A 61 -13.12 11.56 18.24
N PRO A 62 -13.39 12.88 18.36
CA PRO A 62 -14.68 13.43 17.95
C PRO A 62 -14.89 13.35 16.43
N VAL A 63 -16.15 13.39 15.99
CA VAL A 63 -16.47 13.66 14.58
C VAL A 63 -15.88 15.00 14.16
N TYR A 64 -15.42 15.08 12.91
CA TYR A 64 -14.76 16.21 12.29
C TYR A 64 -13.47 16.68 12.98
N ALA A 65 -12.87 15.85 13.84
CA ALA A 65 -11.63 16.20 14.53
C ALA A 65 -10.41 16.17 13.59
N GLN A 66 -9.53 17.15 13.77
CA GLN A 66 -8.19 17.12 13.19
C GLN A 66 -7.34 16.08 13.93
N LEU A 67 -6.50 15.33 13.21
CA LEU A 67 -5.51 14.44 13.81
C LEU A 67 -4.13 15.11 13.75
N ILE A 68 -3.43 15.13 14.88
CA ILE A 68 -2.08 15.69 14.98
C ILE A 68 -1.22 14.68 15.72
N PHE A 69 -0.12 14.26 15.11
CA PHE A 69 0.83 13.34 15.73
C PHE A 69 2.25 13.61 15.24
N THR A 70 3.20 13.11 16.01
CA THR A 70 4.62 13.09 15.65
C THR A 70 5.08 11.64 15.57
N PHE A 71 6.05 11.36 14.71
CA PHE A 71 6.56 10.00 14.52
C PHE A 71 8.06 10.01 14.24
N GLN A 72 8.64 8.82 14.38
CA GLN A 72 9.99 8.51 13.95
C GLN A 72 9.87 7.34 12.98
N LEU A 73 10.34 7.51 11.74
CA LEU A 73 10.21 6.49 10.70
C LEU A 73 11.53 5.74 10.56
N TYR A 74 11.53 4.49 11.04
CA TYR A 74 12.74 3.67 11.09
C TYR A 74 12.92 2.83 9.84
N ASP A 75 11.86 2.23 9.34
CA ASP A 75 11.91 1.29 8.22
C ASP A 75 10.60 1.30 7.43
N LYS A 76 10.66 0.86 6.18
CA LYS A 76 9.53 0.70 5.26
C LYS A 76 9.83 -0.41 4.27
N ALA A 77 8.78 -1.11 3.85
CA ALA A 77 8.83 -2.12 2.80
C ALA A 77 7.69 -1.87 1.83
N GLN A 78 7.85 -2.33 0.58
CA GLN A 78 6.72 -2.44 -0.33
C GLN A 78 5.86 -3.64 0.10
N GLY A 79 4.55 -3.44 0.09
CA GLY A 79 3.56 -4.47 0.36
C GLY A 79 3.09 -5.14 -0.92
N ASP A 80 2.49 -6.30 -0.71
CA ASP A 80 1.77 -7.16 -1.65
C ASP A 80 0.69 -7.81 -0.75
N GLN A 81 -0.52 -7.28 -0.81
CA GLN A 81 -1.51 -7.42 0.26
C GLN A 81 -2.38 -8.68 0.10
N ASP A 82 -2.65 -9.11 -1.13
CA ASP A 82 -3.26 -10.40 -1.50
C ASP A 82 -2.22 -11.52 -1.70
N SER A 83 -0.92 -11.20 -1.84
CA SER A 83 0.17 -12.14 -2.09
C SER A 83 0.13 -12.79 -3.48
N ASP A 84 -0.33 -12.07 -4.49
CA ASP A 84 -0.33 -12.52 -5.89
C ASP A 84 1.02 -12.31 -6.61
N GLY A 85 1.91 -11.50 -6.03
CA GLY A 85 3.24 -11.19 -6.55
C GLY A 85 3.37 -9.82 -7.20
N ILE A 86 2.29 -9.06 -7.38
CA ILE A 86 2.28 -7.67 -7.82
C ILE A 86 2.34 -6.78 -6.56
N PRO A 87 3.32 -5.86 -6.43
CA PRO A 87 3.32 -4.95 -5.30
C PRO A 87 2.14 -3.97 -5.40
N SER A 88 1.41 -3.74 -4.31
CA SER A 88 0.21 -2.90 -4.29
C SER A 88 0.37 -1.47 -4.82
N ILE A 89 1.58 -0.93 -4.78
CA ILE A 89 1.89 0.39 -5.36
C ILE A 89 1.91 0.40 -6.90
N VAL A 90 2.02 -0.77 -7.53
CA VAL A 90 2.00 -0.95 -8.99
C VAL A 90 0.56 -1.02 -9.49
N GLU A 91 -0.36 -1.44 -8.63
CA GLU A 91 -1.79 -1.60 -8.92
C GLU A 91 -2.57 -0.28 -8.79
N ASP A 92 -1.92 0.82 -8.42
CA ASP A 92 -2.39 2.19 -8.71
C ASP A 92 -2.23 2.47 -10.22
N LEU A 93 -3.15 1.93 -11.01
CA LEU A 93 -3.14 1.95 -12.47
C LEU A 93 -3.18 3.38 -13.02
N ASN A 94 -3.85 4.27 -12.28
CA ASN A 94 -4.07 5.65 -12.71
C ASN A 94 -3.02 6.64 -12.16
N GLY A 95 -2.19 6.21 -11.19
CA GLY A 95 -1.07 6.94 -10.63
C GLY A 95 -1.48 8.11 -9.72
N ASN A 96 -2.64 8.05 -9.09
CA ASN A 96 -3.16 9.11 -8.22
C ASN A 96 -2.75 8.96 -6.75
N GLY A 97 -2.14 7.83 -6.37
CA GLY A 97 -1.76 7.49 -5.00
C GLY A 97 -2.94 7.05 -4.12
N ILE A 98 -3.99 6.50 -4.72
CA ILE A 98 -5.22 6.01 -4.09
C ILE A 98 -5.48 4.60 -4.64
N GLU A 99 -4.70 3.64 -4.18
CA GLU A 99 -4.81 2.24 -4.62
C GLU A 99 -6.21 1.65 -4.35
N GLU A 100 -6.96 2.20 -3.40
CA GLU A 100 -8.32 1.75 -3.10
C GLU A 100 -9.40 2.14 -4.12
N ASP A 101 -9.06 2.93 -5.14
CA ASP A 101 -10.01 3.36 -6.17
C ASP A 101 -9.83 2.71 -7.55
N ASP A 102 -8.83 1.85 -7.70
CA ASP A 102 -8.62 1.01 -8.87
C ASP A 102 -9.19 -0.41 -8.61
N ASP A 103 -10.23 -0.76 -9.37
CA ASP A 103 -11.04 -1.99 -9.30
C ASP A 103 -11.42 -2.34 -10.75
N THR A 104 -10.72 -3.31 -11.33
CA THR A 104 -10.70 -3.54 -12.78
C THR A 104 -11.94 -4.29 -13.28
N ASP A 105 -12.45 -5.24 -12.50
CA ASP A 105 -13.65 -6.03 -12.83
C ASP A 105 -14.97 -5.47 -12.23
N GLU A 106 -14.87 -4.41 -11.42
CA GLU A 106 -15.96 -3.72 -10.73
C GLU A 106 -16.71 -4.61 -9.71
N ASP A 107 -16.05 -5.59 -9.08
CA ASP A 107 -16.66 -6.45 -8.05
C ASP A 107 -16.75 -5.80 -6.65
N GLY A 108 -16.01 -4.70 -6.45
CA GLY A 108 -15.94 -3.94 -5.22
C GLY A 108 -14.74 -4.24 -4.33
N LEU A 109 -13.81 -5.10 -4.77
CA LEU A 109 -12.47 -5.25 -4.24
C LEU A 109 -11.49 -4.44 -5.10
N PRO A 110 -10.70 -3.53 -4.51
CA PRO A 110 -9.60 -2.93 -5.24
C PRO A 110 -8.57 -3.99 -5.65
N ASN A 111 -7.94 -3.82 -6.81
CA ASN A 111 -6.95 -4.75 -7.37
C ASN A 111 -5.95 -5.27 -6.31
N TYR A 112 -5.36 -4.37 -5.52
CA TYR A 112 -4.33 -4.72 -4.52
C TYR A 112 -4.75 -5.65 -3.36
N VAL A 113 -6.02 -6.04 -3.29
CA VAL A 113 -6.56 -7.04 -2.36
C VAL A 113 -7.48 -8.05 -3.06
N ASP A 114 -7.57 -7.98 -4.39
CA ASP A 114 -8.24 -8.94 -5.23
C ASP A 114 -7.23 -10.03 -5.67
N ALA A 115 -7.70 -11.23 -5.93
CA ALA A 115 -6.85 -12.31 -6.43
C ALA A 115 -7.15 -12.67 -7.89
N ASP A 116 -8.12 -11.99 -8.51
CA ASP A 116 -8.68 -12.21 -9.85
C ASP A 116 -9.11 -10.84 -10.42
N ASP A 117 -8.14 -9.94 -10.57
CA ASP A 117 -8.32 -8.50 -10.84
C ASP A 117 -9.26 -8.18 -12.00
N ASP A 118 -9.31 -9.02 -13.03
CA ASP A 118 -10.11 -8.83 -14.24
C ASP A 118 -11.37 -9.73 -14.31
N GLY A 119 -11.54 -10.60 -13.31
CA GLY A 119 -12.70 -11.46 -13.13
C GLY A 119 -12.86 -12.55 -14.19
N ASP A 120 -11.79 -12.98 -14.85
CA ASP A 120 -11.81 -14.03 -15.87
C ASP A 120 -11.86 -15.46 -15.26
N GLY A 121 -11.53 -15.57 -13.97
CA GLY A 121 -11.52 -16.81 -13.19
C GLY A 121 -10.16 -17.51 -13.12
N ARG A 122 -9.10 -16.90 -13.65
CA ARG A 122 -7.70 -17.28 -13.48
C ARG A 122 -7.09 -16.32 -12.46
N PRO A 123 -6.36 -16.83 -11.44
CA PRO A 123 -5.79 -15.93 -10.44
C PRO A 123 -4.73 -15.00 -11.03
N THR A 124 -4.70 -13.72 -10.63
CA THR A 124 -3.70 -12.71 -11.01
C THR A 124 -2.26 -13.24 -10.94
N ALA A 125 -1.94 -13.99 -9.88
CA ALA A 125 -0.64 -14.63 -9.67
C ALA A 125 -0.21 -15.64 -10.77
N ASP A 126 -1.17 -16.27 -11.44
CA ASP A 126 -0.94 -17.23 -12.52
C ASP A 126 -0.76 -16.54 -13.89
N GLU A 127 -0.93 -15.22 -13.96
CA GLU A 127 -0.93 -14.41 -15.19
C GLU A 127 0.29 -13.53 -15.33
N ILE A 128 1.09 -13.42 -14.28
CA ILE A 128 2.38 -12.77 -14.28
C ILE A 128 3.53 -13.78 -14.38
N GLU A 129 4.69 -13.32 -14.83
CA GLU A 129 5.93 -14.10 -14.80
C GLU A 129 6.94 -13.47 -13.84
N ILE A 130 7.39 -14.22 -12.84
CA ILE A 130 8.44 -13.80 -11.90
C ILE A 130 9.72 -14.59 -12.15
N ASP A 131 10.83 -13.90 -12.44
CA ASP A 131 12.13 -14.54 -12.68
C ASP A 131 12.89 -14.91 -11.39
N GLU A 132 14.06 -15.58 -11.52
CA GLU A 132 14.88 -16.00 -10.37
C GLU A 132 15.42 -14.83 -9.53
N ASP A 133 15.49 -13.62 -10.11
CA ASP A 133 15.94 -12.40 -9.47
C ASP A 133 14.76 -11.61 -8.84
N GLY A 134 13.53 -12.07 -9.03
CA GLY A 134 12.30 -11.43 -8.53
C GLY A 134 11.79 -10.30 -9.42
N ASN A 135 12.22 -10.20 -10.68
CA ASN A 135 11.64 -9.24 -11.61
C ASN A 135 10.32 -9.80 -12.15
N ILE A 136 9.30 -8.94 -12.17
CA ILE A 136 7.96 -9.26 -12.67
C ILE A 136 7.88 -8.81 -14.13
N THR A 137 7.34 -9.69 -14.98
CA THR A 137 6.93 -9.38 -16.34
C THR A 137 5.41 -9.53 -16.42
N TYR A 138 4.78 -8.58 -17.11
CA TYR A 138 3.34 -8.57 -17.37
C TYR A 138 3.13 -8.97 -18.84
N PRO A 139 2.71 -10.22 -19.12
CA PRO A 139 2.38 -10.66 -20.47
C PRO A 139 1.16 -9.93 -21.04
N ASP A 140 1.06 -10.00 -22.36
CA ASP A 140 -0.08 -9.56 -23.17
C ASP A 140 -0.25 -10.64 -24.26
N SER A 141 -1.07 -11.64 -23.93
CA SER A 141 -1.18 -12.91 -24.65
C SER A 141 -1.86 -12.74 -26.02
N ASP A 142 -2.80 -11.82 -26.14
CA ASP A 142 -3.58 -11.58 -27.36
C ASP A 142 -3.05 -10.37 -28.19
N ASN A 143 -2.14 -9.57 -27.61
CA ASN A 143 -1.47 -8.39 -28.17
C ASN A 143 -2.40 -7.20 -28.44
N ASP A 144 -3.41 -6.98 -27.60
CA ASP A 144 -4.32 -5.84 -27.71
C ASP A 144 -3.83 -4.58 -26.96
N GLY A 145 -2.83 -4.73 -26.08
CA GLY A 145 -2.19 -3.67 -25.31
C GLY A 145 -2.66 -3.54 -23.86
N ILE A 146 -3.56 -4.41 -23.41
CA ILE A 146 -3.87 -4.68 -22.00
C ILE A 146 -3.02 -5.87 -21.55
N VAL A 147 -2.63 -5.90 -20.28
CA VAL A 147 -1.83 -7.00 -19.73
C VAL A 147 -2.75 -8.08 -19.19
N ASP A 148 -2.33 -9.35 -19.25
CA ASP A 148 -3.19 -10.51 -18.98
C ASP A 148 -3.98 -10.37 -17.67
N TYR A 149 -3.34 -9.98 -16.56
CA TYR A 149 -4.02 -9.82 -15.26
C TYR A 149 -5.04 -8.68 -15.17
N LEU A 150 -5.17 -7.86 -16.21
CA LEU A 150 -6.16 -6.79 -16.32
C LEU A 150 -7.07 -7.01 -17.53
N ASP A 151 -7.03 -8.19 -18.17
CA ASP A 151 -7.63 -8.48 -19.47
C ASP A 151 -8.45 -9.79 -19.47
N SER A 152 -9.75 -9.61 -19.22
CA SER A 152 -10.73 -10.70 -19.12
C SER A 152 -10.93 -11.56 -20.39
N ASP A 153 -10.35 -11.17 -21.53
CA ASP A 153 -10.44 -11.95 -22.78
C ASP A 153 -9.09 -12.39 -23.41
N SER A 154 -8.02 -12.40 -22.59
CA SER A 154 -6.65 -12.81 -22.96
C SER A 154 -6.44 -14.28 -23.39
#